data_AF-T1CBY0-F1
#
_entry.id   AF-T1CBY0-F1
#
_cell.length_a   1.000
_cell.length_b   1.000
_cell.length_c   1.000
_cell.angle_alpha   90.00
_cell.angle_beta   90.00
_cell.angle_gamma   90.00
#
_symmetry.space_group_name_H-M   'P 1'
#
loop_
_entity.id
_entity.type
_entity.pdbx_description
1 polymer ?
#
loop_
_entity_poly.entity_id
_entity_poly.type
_entity_poly.pdbx_seq_one_letter_code
_entity_poly.pdbx_strand_id
1 'polypeptide(L)'
;MTASQSVEDAVRPLGGEVVYTRVGSPTVTHEMQARQAVFGGEENGGLIFPEFQLARDGAMSAAAMLDLLAHQQLSLSAALQQIPHYA
;
A
#
# COMPACT_ATOMS: atom_id res chain seq x y z
N MET A 1 9.82 10.23 7.44
CA MET A 1 8.72 9.28 7.28
C MET A 1 7.60 10.05 6.60
N THR A 2 7.21 9.64 5.40
CA THR A 2 6.25 10.40 4.58
C THR A 2 4.90 9.69 4.44
N ALA A 3 4.87 8.37 4.63
CA ALA A 3 3.63 7.60 4.75
C ALA A 3 3.01 7.77 6.15
N SER A 4 1.68 7.86 6.19
CA SER A 4 0.87 8.00 7.41
C SER A 4 1.01 6.77 8.33
N GLN A 5 0.83 7.00 9.64
CA GLN A 5 0.76 5.94 10.65
C GLN A 5 -0.45 5.01 10.45
N SER A 6 -1.48 5.45 9.70
CA SER A 6 -2.64 4.63 9.34
C SER A 6 -2.28 3.28 8.72
N VAL A 7 -1.16 3.20 7.98
CA VAL A 7 -0.69 1.96 7.35
C VAL A 7 -0.23 0.97 8.42
N GLU A 8 0.53 1.43 9.41
CA GLU A 8 1.03 0.59 10.49
C GLU A 8 -0.10 0.09 11.40
N ASP A 9 -1.05 0.96 11.70
CA ASP A 9 -2.22 0.62 12.52
C ASP A 9 -3.16 -0.36 11.81
N ALA A 10 -3.21 -0.35 10.47
CA ALA A 10 -3.95 -1.35 9.70
C ALA A 10 -3.22 -2.71 9.61
N VAL A 11 -1.88 -2.69 9.54
CA VAL A 11 -1.07 -3.89 9.26
C VAL A 11 -0.71 -4.68 10.52
N ARG A 12 -0.29 -4.01 11.60
CA ARG A 12 0.19 -4.67 12.83
C ARG A 12 -0.85 -5.59 13.49
N PRO A 13 -2.14 -5.21 13.63
CA PRO A 13 -3.14 -6.08 14.25
C PRO A 13 -3.39 -7.38 13.48
N LEU A 14 -3.05 -7.41 12.19
CA LEU A 14 -3.15 -8.59 11.32
C LEU A 14 -1.87 -9.45 11.34
N GLY A 15 -0.88 -9.10 12.18
CA GLY A 15 0.40 -9.80 12.28
C GLY A 15 1.41 -9.45 11.19
N GLY A 16 1.14 -8.41 10.39
CA GLY A 16 2.07 -7.94 9.36
C GLY A 16 3.15 -7.00 9.92
N GLU A 17 4.22 -6.82 9.14
CA GLU A 17 5.33 -5.90 9.42
C GLU A 17 5.34 -4.76 8.40
N VAL A 18 5.49 -3.52 8.87
CA VAL A 18 5.71 -2.36 7.99
C VAL A 18 7.18 -1.98 8.04
N VAL A 19 7.83 -1.98 6.88
CA VAL A 19 9.23 -1.59 6.71
C VAL A 19 9.29 -0.21 6.06
N TYR A 20 9.81 0.77 6.78
CA TYR A 20 10.06 2.10 6.23
C TYR A 20 11.44 2.15 5.56
N THR A 21 11.47 2.74 4.37
CA THR A 21 12.69 2.92 3.58
C THR A 21 12.96 4.41 3.34
N ARG A 22 14.14 4.74 2.81
CA ARG A 22 14.40 6.09 2.29
C ARG A 22 13.59 6.28 1.01
N VAL A 23 13.01 7.48 0.85
CA VAL A 23 12.27 7.90 -0.36
C VAL A 23 13.04 7.55 -1.65
N GLY A 24 12.32 7.07 -2.65
CA GLY A 24 12.84 6.68 -3.95
C GLY A 24 12.48 5.24 -4.32
N SER A 25 11.79 5.08 -5.44
CA SER A 25 11.28 3.79 -5.92
C SER A 25 12.34 2.70 -6.12
N PRO A 26 13.59 2.99 -6.57
CA PRO A 26 14.64 1.98 -6.60
C PRO A 26 15.01 1.44 -5.20
N THR A 27 15.00 2.30 -4.18
CA THR A 27 15.24 1.89 -2.79
C THR A 27 14.12 0.96 -2.32
N VAL A 28 12.86 1.33 -2.57
CA VAL A 28 11.68 0.55 -2.19
C VAL A 28 11.72 -0.83 -2.84
N THR A 29 11.91 -0.89 -4.16
CA THR A 29 11.94 -2.17 -4.89
C THR A 29 13.11 -3.07 -4.46
N HIS A 30 14.28 -2.50 -4.18
CA HIS A 30 15.42 -3.27 -3.65
C HIS A 30 15.12 -3.89 -2.28
N GLU A 31 14.56 -3.10 -1.35
CA GLU A 31 14.15 -3.60 -0.02
C GLU A 31 13.04 -4.66 -0.13
N MET A 32 12.06 -4.46 -1.03
CA MET A 32 11.03 -5.45 -1.29
C MET A 32 11.61 -6.78 -1.78
N GLN A 33 12.61 -6.76 -2.66
CA GLN A 33 13.29 -7.99 -3.09
C GLN A 33 14.05 -8.66 -1.96
N ALA A 34 14.86 -7.90 -1.22
CA ALA A 34 15.68 -8.42 -0.14
C ALA A 34 14.86 -9.09 0.97
N ARG A 35 13.64 -8.59 1.21
CA ARG A 35 12.74 -9.04 2.28
C ARG A 35 11.59 -9.90 1.78
N GLN A 36 11.50 -10.14 0.47
CA GLN A 36 10.37 -10.82 -0.17
C GLN A 36 9.02 -10.19 0.23
N ALA A 37 8.96 -8.85 0.27
CA ALA A 37 7.76 -8.13 0.64
C ALA A 37 6.61 -8.40 -0.33
N VAL A 38 5.38 -8.48 0.18
CA VAL A 38 4.18 -8.83 -0.60
C VAL A 38 3.45 -7.61 -1.19
N PHE A 39 3.75 -6.41 -0.68
CA PHE A 39 3.17 -5.15 -1.12
C PHE A 39 4.09 -4.00 -0.73
N GLY A 40 4.11 -2.92 -1.51
CA GLY A 40 4.91 -1.74 -1.21
C GLY A 40 4.48 -0.53 -2.01
N GLY A 41 5.12 0.61 -1.77
CA GLY A 41 4.84 1.84 -2.49
C GLY A 41 5.28 3.10 -1.76
N GLU A 42 4.89 4.24 -2.33
CA GLU A 42 5.14 5.58 -1.79
C GLU A 42 3.80 6.32 -1.62
N GLU A 43 3.74 7.32 -0.73
CA GLU A 43 2.47 8.00 -0.38
C GLU A 43 1.84 8.80 -1.54
N ASN A 44 2.61 9.03 -2.61
CA ASN A 44 2.13 9.69 -3.83
C ASN A 44 1.18 8.81 -4.68
N GLY A 45 0.81 7.62 -4.19
CA GLY A 45 -0.08 6.68 -4.88
C GLY A 45 0.63 5.67 -5.77
N GLY A 46 1.97 5.68 -5.79
CA GLY A 46 2.76 4.71 -6.54
C GLY A 46 2.89 3.39 -5.80
N LEU A 47 1.92 2.49 -5.97
CA LEU A 47 1.89 1.16 -5.34
C LEU A 47 2.55 0.10 -6.22
N ILE A 48 3.11 -0.91 -5.56
CA ILE A 48 3.88 -2.01 -6.17
C ILE A 48 3.29 -3.34 -5.72
N PHE A 49 2.89 -4.15 -6.70
CA PHE A 49 2.36 -5.50 -6.52
C PHE A 49 3.39 -6.49 -7.07
N PRO A 50 4.31 -6.99 -6.24
CA PRO A 50 5.51 -7.70 -6.70
C PRO A 50 5.21 -9.02 -7.44
N GLU A 51 4.05 -9.64 -7.17
CA GLU A 51 3.57 -10.80 -7.94
C GLU A 51 3.22 -10.47 -9.39
N PHE A 52 2.80 -9.22 -9.66
CA PHE A 52 2.48 -8.75 -11.02
C PHE A 52 3.71 -8.13 -11.68
N GLN A 53 4.29 -7.11 -11.05
CA GLN A 53 5.56 -6.51 -11.47
C GLN A 53 6.21 -5.78 -10.30
N LEU A 54 7.55 -5.81 -10.27
CA LEU A 54 8.34 -5.07 -9.29
C LEU A 54 8.59 -3.62 -9.75
N ALA A 55 7.51 -2.92 -10.06
CA ALA A 55 7.51 -1.51 -10.43
C ALA A 55 6.17 -0.88 -10.01
N ARG A 56 6.16 0.45 -9.89
CA ARG A 56 4.92 1.18 -9.60
C ARG A 56 4.01 1.13 -10.82
N ASP A 57 2.76 0.73 -10.62
CA ASP A 57 1.77 0.65 -11.71
C ASP A 57 0.43 1.23 -11.27
N GLY A 58 0.04 2.33 -11.91
CA GLY A 58 -1.21 3.03 -11.60
C GLY A 58 -2.47 2.28 -12.05
N ALA A 59 -2.38 1.52 -13.16
CA ALA A 59 -3.52 0.74 -13.65
C ALA A 59 -3.80 -0.45 -12.73
N MET A 60 -2.76 -1.16 -12.28
CA MET A 60 -2.89 -2.23 -11.30
C MET A 60 -3.38 -1.70 -9.95
N SER A 61 -2.89 -0.53 -9.51
CA SER A 61 -3.37 0.13 -8.30
C SER A 61 -4.86 0.46 -8.36
N ALA A 62 -5.31 1.02 -9.49
CA ALA A 62 -6.73 1.31 -9.71
C ALA A 62 -7.57 0.03 -9.77
N ALA A 63 -7.08 -1.02 -10.45
CA ALA A 63 -7.75 -2.32 -10.50
C ALA A 63 -7.90 -2.95 -9.11
N ALA A 64 -6.83 -2.97 -8.31
CA ALA A 64 -6.86 -3.49 -6.94
C ALA A 64 -7.83 -2.71 -6.04
N MET A 65 -7.91 -1.38 -6.20
CA MET A 65 -8.87 -0.56 -5.48
C MET A 65 -10.31 -0.89 -5.87
N LEU A 66 -10.61 -1.01 -7.18
CA LEU A 66 -11.94 -1.37 -7.66
C LEU A 66 -12.34 -2.77 -7.22
N ASP A 67 -11.40 -3.72 -7.26
CA ASP A 67 -11.60 -5.08 -6.79
C ASP A 67 -11.92 -5.13 -5.29
N LEU A 68 -11.18 -4.38 -4.47
CA LEU A 68 -11.45 -4.23 -3.04
C LEU A 68 -12.87 -3.68 -2.78
N LEU A 69 -13.25 -2.61 -3.46
CA LEU A 69 -14.57 -1.98 -3.31
C LEU A 69 -15.71 -2.92 -3.74
N ALA A 70 -15.50 -3.66 -4.83
CA ALA A 70 -16.47 -4.64 -5.32
C ALA A 70 -16.68 -5.79 -4.32
N HIS A 71 -15.59 -6.35 -3.78
CA HIS A 71 -15.66 -7.42 -2.78
C HIS A 71 -16.30 -6.98 -1.47
N GLN A 72 -16.04 -5.74 -1.03
CA GLN A 72 -16.62 -5.20 0.20
C GLN A 72 -18.02 -4.59 0.01
N GLN A 73 -18.48 -4.43 -1.24
CA GLN A 73 -19.74 -3.76 -1.58
C GLN A 73 -19.82 -2.32 -1.02
N LEU A 74 -18.70 -1.60 -1.08
CA LEU A 74 -18.59 -0.23 -0.58
C LEU A 74 -18.37 0.77 -1.71
N SER A 75 -18.91 1.98 -1.54
CA SER A 75 -18.44 3.14 -2.30
C SER A 75 -17.06 3.57 -1.81
N LEU A 76 -16.29 4.26 -2.66
CA LEU A 76 -15.00 4.82 -2.27
C LEU A 76 -15.13 5.76 -1.06
N SER A 77 -16.17 6.59 -1.00
CA SER A 77 -16.39 7.51 0.12
C SER A 77 -16.66 6.78 1.43
N ALA A 78 -17.41 5.66 1.40
CA ALA A 78 -17.68 4.85 2.58
C ALA A 78 -16.43 4.11 3.07
N ALA A 79 -15.57 3.64 2.14
CA ALA A 79 -14.29 3.02 2.50
C ALA A 79 -13.34 4.04 3.15
N LEU A 80 -13.25 5.26 2.61
CA LEU A 80 -12.40 6.32 3.18
C LEU A 80 -12.80 6.72 4.60
N GLN A 81 -14.10 6.69 4.94
CA GLN A 81 -14.58 6.99 6.29
C GLN A 81 -14.13 5.98 7.35
N GLN A 82 -13.68 4.79 6.95
CA GLN A 82 -13.20 3.75 7.87
C GLN A 82 -11.71 3.91 8.20
N ILE A 83 -10.98 4.75 7.47
CA ILE A 83 -9.55 4.98 7.68
C ILE A 83 -9.42 6.10 8.73
N PRO A 84 -8.65 5.91 9.81
CA PRO A 84 -8.47 6.96 10.80
C PRO A 84 -7.74 8.17 10.20
N HIS A 85 -8.14 9.36 10.61
CA HIS A 85 -7.47 10.60 10.23
C HIS A 85 -6.34 10.91 11.21
N TYR A 86 -5.12 11.04 10.68
CA TYR A 86 -3.94 11.43 11.42
C TYR A 86 -3.58 12.87 11.00
N ALA A 87 -3.21 13.70 11.99
CA ALA A 87 -2.85 15.11 11.79
C ALA A 87 -1.39 15.28 11.37
#